data_AF-A0A7Z9QTZ6-F1
#
_entry.id   AF-A0A7Z9QTZ6-F1
#
_cell.length_a   1.000
_cell.length_b   1.000
_cell.length_c   1.000
_cell.angle_alpha   90.00
_cell.angle_beta   90.00
_cell.angle_gamma   90.00
#
_symmetry.space_group_name_H-M   'P 1'
#
loop_
_entity.id
_entity.type
_entity.pdbx_description
1 polymer ?
#
loop_
_entity_poly.entity_id
_entity_poly.type
_entity_poly.pdbx_seq_one_letter_code
_entity_poly.pdbx_strand_id
1 'polypeptide(L)'
;MAQPRANDKAYRLELICTQGRIVLCRSVATVMFIHRGEFMTPVENHQWERVQLSEEDRIAGQHLSTTEINQVLQARIINSLLEPKDPDLPPISSGRDGRASLEMIHGAWESHRLGQRAPFPLKDRSHPLLRWQSSVS
;
A
#
# COMPACT_ATOMS: atom_id res chain seq x y z
N MET A 1 -8.81 -17.44 -23.22
CA MET A 1 -9.00 -16.96 -21.84
C MET A 1 -8.57 -15.50 -21.79
N ALA A 2 -9.37 -14.59 -21.27
CA ALA A 2 -9.05 -13.16 -21.24
C ALA A 2 -8.05 -12.85 -20.11
N GLN A 3 -7.01 -12.08 -20.41
CA GLN A 3 -6.01 -11.64 -19.44
C GLN A 3 -6.67 -10.74 -18.38
N PRO A 4 -6.39 -10.92 -17.08
CA PRO A 4 -6.99 -10.10 -16.04
C PRO A 4 -6.61 -8.63 -16.24
N ARG A 5 -7.59 -7.80 -16.58
CA ARG A 5 -7.40 -6.35 -16.76
C ARG A 5 -7.16 -5.70 -15.40
N ALA A 6 -6.01 -5.06 -15.22
CA ALA A 6 -5.76 -4.21 -14.07
C ALA A 6 -6.76 -3.04 -14.08
N ASN A 7 -7.54 -2.91 -13.01
CA ASN A 7 -8.41 -1.75 -12.83
C ASN A 7 -7.55 -0.59 -12.31
N ASP A 8 -7.37 0.45 -13.11
CA ASP A 8 -6.49 1.59 -12.82
C ASP A 8 -7.08 2.63 -11.85
N LYS A 9 -8.26 2.34 -11.28
CA LYS A 9 -8.99 3.26 -10.38
C LYS A 9 -8.54 3.21 -8.91
N ALA A 10 -7.44 2.53 -8.57
CA ALA A 10 -6.97 2.35 -7.20
C ALA A 10 -5.55 2.88 -7.01
N TYR A 11 -5.15 3.13 -5.74
CA TYR A 11 -3.77 3.47 -5.40
C TYR A 11 -2.77 2.45 -5.99
N ARG A 12 -1.65 2.97 -6.50
CA ARG A 12 -0.60 2.21 -7.16
C ARG A 12 0.77 2.65 -6.64
N LEU A 13 1.65 1.69 -6.39
CA LEU A 13 3.09 1.91 -6.29
C LEU A 13 3.75 1.28 -7.52
N GLU A 14 4.47 2.08 -8.29
CA GLU A 14 5.25 1.61 -9.44
C GLU A 14 6.74 1.74 -9.14
N LEU A 15 7.45 0.63 -9.25
CA LEU A 15 8.89 0.55 -9.12
C LEU A 15 9.49 0.41 -10.52
N ILE A 16 10.30 1.39 -10.90
CA ILE A 16 11.06 1.37 -12.15
C ILE A 16 12.42 0.73 -11.84
N CYS A 17 12.66 -0.43 -12.42
CA CYS A 17 13.87 -1.22 -12.20
C CYS A 17 14.71 -1.29 -13.48
N THR A 18 15.96 -1.77 -13.36
CA THR A 18 16.88 -1.91 -14.51
C THR A 18 16.45 -2.99 -15.51
N GLN A 19 15.63 -3.96 -15.08
CA GLN A 19 15.17 -5.08 -15.92
C GLN A 19 13.66 -5.03 -16.23
N GLY A 20 13.00 -3.92 -15.90
CA GLY A 20 11.56 -3.78 -16.12
C GLY A 20 10.87 -3.01 -15.01
N ARG A 21 9.59 -3.31 -14.79
CA ARG A 21 8.74 -2.59 -13.86
C ARG A 21 7.94 -3.54 -12.99
N ILE A 22 7.78 -3.17 -11.73
CA ILE A 22 6.89 -3.84 -10.79
C ILE A 22 5.80 -2.86 -10.42
N VAL A 23 4.56 -3.30 -10.55
CA VAL A 23 3.40 -2.51 -10.17
C VAL A 23 2.66 -3.23 -9.07
N LEU A 24 2.50 -2.55 -7.94
CA LEU A 24 1.65 -2.95 -6.84
C LEU A 24 0.36 -2.14 -6.94
N CYS A 25 -0.75 -2.84 -7.16
CA CYS A 25 -2.07 -2.24 -7.28
C CYS A 25 -2.95 -2.65 -6.10
N ARG A 26 -3.79 -1.73 -5.65
CA ARG A 26 -4.86 -1.92 -4.64
C ARG A 26 -4.34 -2.07 -3.20
N SER A 27 -5.24 -1.76 -2.25
CA SER A 27 -4.95 -1.64 -0.83
C SER A 27 -5.08 -2.94 -0.04
N VAL A 28 -6.22 -3.64 -0.13
CA VAL A 28 -6.53 -4.79 0.76
C VAL A 28 -6.22 -6.14 0.11
N ALA A 29 -6.46 -6.27 -1.19
CA ALA A 29 -6.02 -7.40 -2.00
C ALA A 29 -4.92 -6.90 -2.95
N THR A 30 -3.72 -6.69 -2.41
CA THR A 30 -2.58 -6.19 -3.19
C THR A 30 -2.28 -7.16 -4.32
N VAL A 31 -2.45 -6.71 -5.55
CA VAL A 31 -2.12 -7.50 -6.73
C VAL A 31 -0.83 -6.95 -7.30
N MET A 32 0.15 -7.83 -7.50
CA MET A 32 1.42 -7.48 -8.10
C MET A 32 1.44 -7.90 -9.57
N PHE A 33 1.93 -7.01 -10.41
CA PHE A 33 2.21 -7.27 -11.81
C PHE A 33 3.67 -6.96 -12.10
N ILE A 34 4.30 -7.81 -12.89
CA ILE A 34 5.64 -7.58 -13.41
C ILE A 34 5.57 -7.41 -14.93
N HIS A 35 6.35 -6.47 -15.42
CA HIS A 35 6.67 -6.32 -16.83
C HIS A 35 8.18 -6.41 -16.99
N ARG A 36 8.66 -7.36 -17.78
CA ARG A 36 10.09 -7.53 -18.09
C ARG A 36 10.37 -6.97 -19.49
N GLY A 37 11.40 -6.13 -19.60
CA GLY A 37 11.78 -5.52 -20.89
C GLY A 37 12.24 -4.07 -20.75
N GLU A 38 12.98 -3.60 -21.76
CA GLU A 38 13.48 -2.23 -21.82
C GLU A 38 12.36 -1.22 -22.13
N PHE A 39 12.57 0.02 -21.65
CA PHE A 39 11.72 1.20 -21.78
C PHE A 39 10.80 1.21 -23.02
N MET A 40 9.48 1.19 -22.82
CA MET A 40 8.50 1.48 -23.88
C MET A 40 7.39 2.41 -23.38
N THR A 41 7.11 3.41 -24.21
CA THR A 41 6.05 4.43 -24.10
C THR A 41 4.64 3.81 -24.15
N PRO A 42 3.59 4.55 -23.73
CA PRO A 42 2.32 3.98 -23.25
C PRO A 42 1.32 3.61 -24.35
N VAL A 43 1.79 3.05 -25.46
CA VAL A 43 0.92 2.66 -26.58
C VAL A 43 1.36 1.28 -27.07
N GLU A 44 0.50 0.30 -26.78
CA GLU A 44 0.43 -1.04 -27.38
C GLU A 44 1.30 -2.16 -26.78
N ASN A 45 0.60 -3.14 -26.17
CA ASN A 45 1.05 -4.47 -25.78
C ASN A 45 2.00 -4.62 -24.58
N HIS A 46 1.59 -4.06 -23.44
CA HIS A 46 2.19 -4.48 -22.17
C HIS A 46 1.77 -5.92 -21.84
N GLN A 47 2.69 -6.89 -21.96
CA GLN A 47 2.53 -8.22 -21.38
C GLN A 47 2.76 -8.15 -19.88
N TRP A 48 1.78 -7.61 -19.16
CA TRP A 48 1.78 -7.66 -17.70
C TRP A 48 1.48 -9.09 -17.26
N GLU A 49 2.45 -9.67 -16.57
CA GLU A 49 2.29 -10.96 -15.93
C GLU A 49 1.87 -10.72 -14.48
N ARG A 50 0.74 -11.30 -14.08
CA ARG A 50 0.36 -11.31 -12.66
C ARG A 50 1.37 -12.19 -11.93
N VAL A 51 2.03 -11.63 -10.91
CA VAL A 51 2.81 -12.43 -10.00
C VAL A 51 1.85 -13.11 -9.03
N GLN A 52 1.80 -14.43 -9.06
CA GLN A 52 1.08 -15.22 -8.07
C GLN A 52 2.02 -15.58 -6.93
N LEU A 53 1.61 -15.28 -5.71
CA LEU A 53 2.33 -15.64 -4.50
C LEU A 53 1.52 -16.76 -3.85
N SER A 54 1.90 -18.02 -4.11
CA SER A 54 1.02 -19.17 -3.92
C SER A 54 0.56 -19.40 -2.48
N GLU A 55 1.31 -18.96 -1.47
CA GLU A 55 0.91 -19.07 -0.06
C GLU A 55 0.10 -17.85 0.40
N GLU A 56 0.46 -16.67 -0.09
CA GLU A 56 -0.11 -15.38 0.30
C GLU A 56 -1.43 -15.07 -0.42
N ASP A 57 -1.59 -15.56 -1.65
CA ASP A 57 -2.86 -15.52 -2.41
C ASP A 57 -3.87 -16.55 -1.90
N ARG A 58 -3.46 -17.50 -1.04
CA ARG A 58 -4.33 -18.49 -0.43
C ARG A 58 -4.83 -18.01 0.92
N ILE A 59 -6.13 -17.81 1.02
CA ILE A 59 -6.78 -17.63 2.32
C ILE A 59 -7.27 -18.99 2.80
N ALA A 60 -6.68 -19.50 3.89
CA ALA A 60 -6.99 -20.81 4.45
C ALA A 60 -6.91 -21.96 3.41
N GLY A 61 -5.95 -21.88 2.49
CA GLY A 61 -5.72 -22.89 1.44
C GLY A 61 -6.60 -22.77 0.20
N GLN A 62 -7.56 -21.83 0.17
CA GLN A 62 -8.48 -21.63 -0.96
C GLN A 62 -8.10 -20.44 -1.83
N HIS A 63 -8.36 -20.55 -3.13
CA HIS A 63 -8.24 -19.42 -4.06
C HIS A 63 -9.56 -18.65 -4.04
N LEU A 64 -9.53 -17.45 -3.46
CA LEU A 64 -10.70 -16.59 -3.34
C LEU A 64 -10.68 -15.51 -4.42
N SER A 65 -11.86 -15.08 -4.87
CA SER A 65 -11.99 -13.86 -5.66
C SER A 65 -11.54 -12.64 -4.86
N THR A 66 -11.22 -11.54 -5.54
CA THR A 66 -10.80 -10.30 -4.85
C THR A 66 -11.85 -9.78 -3.87
N THR A 67 -13.14 -9.92 -4.18
CA THR A 67 -14.22 -9.50 -3.29
C THR A 67 -14.24 -10.32 -2.01
N GLU A 68 -14.09 -11.64 -2.12
CA GLU A 68 -14.03 -12.55 -0.98
C GLU A 68 -12.77 -12.30 -0.15
N ILE A 69 -11.61 -12.05 -0.78
CA ILE A 69 -10.39 -11.63 -0.08
C ILE A 69 -10.63 -10.38 0.75
N ASN A 70 -11.24 -9.35 0.16
CA ASN A 70 -11.54 -8.11 0.87
C ASN A 70 -12.46 -8.36 2.07
N GLN A 71 -13.52 -9.15 1.91
CA GLN A 71 -14.44 -9.48 2.98
C GLN A 71 -13.75 -10.25 4.11
N VAL A 72 -12.91 -11.24 3.79
CA VAL A 72 -12.17 -12.00 4.81
C VAL A 72 -11.19 -11.11 5.57
N LEU A 73 -10.42 -10.27 4.86
CA LEU A 73 -9.44 -9.40 5.50
C LEU A 73 -10.11 -8.32 6.36
N GLN A 74 -11.22 -7.73 5.90
CA GLN A 74 -12.02 -6.80 6.70
C GLN A 74 -12.58 -7.48 7.96
N ALA A 75 -13.15 -8.68 7.82
CA ALA A 75 -13.66 -9.46 8.95
C ALA A 75 -12.55 -9.78 9.97
N ARG A 76 -11.34 -10.12 9.50
CA ARG A 76 -10.18 -10.35 10.40
C ARG A 76 -9.80 -9.10 11.19
N ILE A 77 -9.78 -7.93 10.56
CA ILE A 77 -9.49 -6.67 11.24
C ILE A 77 -10.56 -6.39 12.30
N ILE A 78 -11.84 -6.46 11.92
CA ILE A 78 -12.97 -6.21 12.82
C ILE A 78 -12.95 -7.20 14.00
N ASN A 79 -12.79 -8.50 13.73
CA ASN A 79 -12.76 -9.50 14.78
C ASN A 79 -11.55 -9.34 15.69
N SER A 80 -10.40 -8.88 15.18
CA SER A 80 -9.24 -8.57 16.04
C SER A 80 -9.50 -7.42 17.02
N LEU A 81 -10.48 -6.57 16.74
CA LEU A 81 -10.90 -5.47 17.62
C LEU A 81 -12.01 -5.90 18.59
N LEU A 82 -12.98 -6.69 18.12
CA LEU A 82 -14.15 -7.08 18.92
C LEU A 82 -13.87 -8.28 19.83
N GLU A 83 -13.07 -9.24 19.35
CA GLU A 83 -12.82 -10.53 20.00
C GLU A 83 -11.30 -10.83 19.98
N PRO A 84 -10.49 -10.04 20.70
CA PRO A 84 -9.05 -10.28 20.75
C PRO A 84 -8.76 -11.64 21.37
N LYS A 85 -7.84 -12.40 20.76
CA LYS A 85 -7.39 -13.70 21.30
C LYS A 85 -6.68 -13.55 22.65
N ASP A 86 -6.04 -12.41 22.85
CA ASP A 86 -5.36 -12.00 24.06
C ASP A 86 -5.65 -10.51 24.28
N PRO A 87 -6.34 -10.12 25.37
CA PRO A 87 -6.65 -8.72 25.67
C PRO A 87 -5.42 -7.82 25.84
N ASP A 88 -4.26 -8.40 26.17
CA ASP A 88 -3.02 -7.65 26.37
C ASP A 88 -2.24 -7.43 25.05
N LEU A 89 -2.64 -8.12 23.97
CA LEU A 89 -2.05 -7.93 22.65
C LEU A 89 -2.82 -6.87 21.86
N PRO A 90 -2.11 -5.97 21.16
CA PRO A 90 -2.76 -5.01 20.27
C PRO A 90 -3.46 -5.72 19.11
N PRO A 91 -4.55 -5.14 18.58
CA PRO A 91 -5.23 -5.66 17.39
C PRO A 91 -4.30 -5.64 16.18
N ILE A 92 -4.66 -6.40 15.14
CA ILE A 92 -3.86 -6.54 13.91
C ILE A 92 -3.54 -5.19 13.26
N SER A 93 -4.44 -4.22 13.40
CA SER A 93 -4.21 -2.82 13.03
C SER A 93 -4.46 -1.95 14.26
N SER A 94 -3.39 -1.57 14.94
CA SER A 94 -3.48 -0.82 16.19
C SER A 94 -3.29 0.69 16.00
N GLY A 95 -3.68 1.48 17.00
CA GLY A 95 -3.39 2.92 17.01
C GLY A 95 -1.89 3.23 16.97
N ARG A 96 -1.03 2.32 17.44
CA ARG A 96 0.44 2.45 17.34
C ARG A 96 0.89 2.37 15.88
N ASP A 97 0.36 1.42 15.13
CA ASP A 97 0.67 1.22 13.71
C ASP A 97 0.09 2.35 12.86
N GLY A 98 -1.13 2.78 13.19
CA GLY A 98 -1.76 3.95 12.59
C GLY A 98 -0.93 5.21 12.80
N ARG A 99 -0.40 5.44 14.02
CA ARG A 99 0.50 6.57 14.29
C ARG A 99 1.79 6.50 13.47
N ALA A 100 2.43 5.33 13.40
CA ALA A 100 3.64 5.15 12.60
C ALA A 100 3.38 5.43 11.11
N SER A 101 2.24 4.96 10.60
CA SER A 101 1.80 5.23 9.22
C SER A 101 1.58 6.71 8.96
N LEU A 102 0.88 7.41 9.86
CA LEU A 102 0.69 8.87 9.77
C LEU A 102 2.01 9.63 9.86
N GLU A 103 2.94 9.19 10.70
CA GLU A 103 4.27 9.80 10.77
C GLU A 103 5.01 9.64 9.44
N MET A 104 4.97 8.48 8.78
CA MET A 104 5.59 8.32 7.46
C MET A 104 4.98 9.26 6.41
N ILE A 105 3.64 9.36 6.37
CA ILE A 105 2.91 10.25 5.45
C ILE A 105 3.30 11.71 5.72
N HIS A 106 3.25 12.15 6.98
CA HIS A 106 3.63 13.51 7.35
C HIS A 106 5.13 13.75 7.12
N GLY A 107 5.99 12.75 7.31
CA GLY A 107 7.43 12.86 7.14
C GLY A 107 7.84 13.13 5.70
N ALA A 108 7.11 12.61 4.72
CA ALA A 108 7.31 12.95 3.31
C ALA A 108 7.08 14.46 3.06
N TRP A 109 5.95 14.99 3.55
CA TRP A 109 5.64 16.42 3.43
C TRP A 109 6.62 17.29 4.21
N GLU A 110 6.99 16.86 5.41
CA GLU A 110 7.96 17.58 6.25
C GLU A 110 9.34 17.61 5.60
N SER A 111 9.77 16.52 4.96
CA SER A 111 11.02 16.48 4.20
C SER A 111 11.01 17.48 3.05
N HIS A 112 9.90 17.57 2.32
CA HIS A 112 9.75 18.55 1.23
C HIS A 112 9.74 19.99 1.75
N ARG A 113 9.01 20.25 2.84
CA ARG A 113 8.96 21.58 3.48
C ARG A 113 10.34 22.03 3.97
N LEU A 114 11.15 21.10 4.49
CA LEU A 114 12.50 21.39 5.00
C LEU A 114 13.58 21.38 3.91
N GLY A 115 13.30 20.81 2.72
CA GLY A 115 14.30 20.57 1.68
C GLY A 115 15.40 19.57 2.08
N GLN A 116 15.16 18.75 3.11
CA GLN A 116 16.12 17.77 3.63
C GLN A 116 15.41 16.55 4.23
N ARG A 117 16.16 15.52 4.63
CA ARG A 117 15.57 14.35 5.31
C ARG A 117 14.89 14.76 6.63
N ALA A 118 13.65 14.31 6.83
CA ALA A 118 12.93 14.50 8.08
C ALA A 118 13.38 13.46 9.14
N PRO A 119 13.74 13.87 10.37
CA PRO A 119 14.06 12.94 11.44
C PRO A 119 12.80 12.29 12.02
N PHE A 120 12.90 11.02 12.39
CA PHE A 120 11.83 10.26 13.03
C PHE A 120 12.18 9.90 14.49
N PRO A 121 11.19 9.86 15.41
CA PRO A 121 9.80 10.28 15.21
C PRO A 121 9.70 11.79 14.96
N LEU A 122 8.65 12.22 14.25
CA LEU A 122 8.47 13.64 13.94
C LEU A 122 8.35 14.46 15.23
N LYS A 123 9.18 15.50 15.36
CA LYS A 123 9.17 16.39 16.54
C LYS A 123 7.85 17.15 16.67
N ASP A 124 7.31 17.62 15.54
CA ASP A 124 6.01 18.27 15.44
C ASP A 124 5.04 17.38 14.66
N ARG A 125 3.98 16.92 15.33
CA ARG A 125 2.95 16.04 14.77
C ARG A 125 1.73 16.78 14.20
N SER A 126 1.73 18.11 14.16
CA SER A 126 0.72 18.88 13.43
C SER A 126 0.86 18.66 11.91
N HIS A 127 -0.22 18.92 11.15
CA HIS A 127 -0.24 18.64 9.72
C HIS A 127 0.79 19.54 8.97
N PRO A 128 1.80 18.97 8.27
CA PRO A 128 2.91 19.75 7.70
C PRO A 128 2.50 20.84 6.70
N LEU A 129 1.44 20.60 5.93
CA LEU A 129 0.92 21.59 4.97
C LEU A 129 0.39 22.87 5.63
N LEU A 130 -0.12 22.80 6.87
CA LEU A 130 -0.58 24.00 7.58
C LEU A 130 0.60 24.93 7.88
N ARG A 131 1.73 24.37 8.31
CA ARG A 131 2.96 25.13 8.56
C ARG A 131 3.56 25.70 7.28
N TRP A 132 3.48 24.94 6.20
CA TRP A 132 3.96 25.40 4.89
C TRP A 132 3.12 26.58 4.38
N GLN A 133 1.79 26.54 4.51
CA GLN A 133 0.94 27.69 4.17
C GLN A 133 1.31 28.93 4.98
N SER A 134 1.58 28.78 6.28
CA SER A 134 1.98 29.89 7.15
C SER A 134 3.39 30.44 6.86
N SER A 135 4.27 29.71 6.18
CA SER A 135 5.62 30.18 5.85
C SER A 135 5.73 30.92 4.52
N VAL A 136 4.65 30.93 3.73
CA VAL A 136 4.58 31.56 2.40
C VAL A 136 3.73 32.85 2.42
N SER A 137 3.11 33.17 3.55
CA SER A 137 2.46 34.47 3.82
C SER A 137 3.42 35.42 4.53
#